data_AF-A0A7H9APP5-F1
#
_entry.id   AF-A0A7H9APP5-F1
#
_cell.length_a   1.000
_cell.length_b   1.000
_cell.length_c   1.000
_cell.angle_alpha   90.00
_cell.angle_beta   90.00
_cell.angle_gamma   90.00
#
_symmetry.space_group_name_H-M   'P 1'
#
loop_
_entity.id
_entity.type
_entity.pdbx_description
1 polymer ?
#
loop_
_entity_poly.entity_id
_entity_poly.type
_entity_poly.pdbx_seq_one_letter_code
_entity_poly.pdbx_strand_id
1 'polypeptide(L)'
;MKKAVLLFALALSFAACSKDDDKNNCESCTLQGEKIEICDNGDGTYTLNAGGESETFTEEDLDGLTPKQFTDALCALGALN
;
A
#
# COMPACT_ATOMS: atom_id res chain seq x y z
N MET A 1 -23.08 -17.46 -39.50
CA MET A 1 -22.95 -16.36 -38.51
C MET A 1 -21.48 -15.95 -38.49
N LYS A 2 -21.20 -14.64 -38.47
CA LYS A 2 -19.95 -14.03 -38.93
C LYS A 2 -18.77 -14.21 -37.95
N LYS A 3 -17.58 -14.00 -38.50
CA LYS A 3 -16.21 -14.26 -38.03
C LYS A 3 -15.75 -13.40 -36.84
N ALA A 4 -14.67 -13.89 -36.21
CA ALA A 4 -13.65 -13.16 -35.42
C ALA A 4 -14.15 -12.60 -34.06
N VAL A 5 -13.37 -12.59 -32.98
CA VAL A 5 -12.10 -11.85 -32.82
C VAL A 5 -11.35 -12.40 -31.58
N LEU A 6 -10.05 -12.61 -31.74
CA LEU A 6 -9.01 -12.68 -30.70
C LEU A 6 -9.17 -11.56 -29.65
N LEU A 7 -8.73 -11.74 -28.41
CA LEU A 7 -7.65 -10.90 -27.84
C LEU A 7 -7.40 -11.22 -26.36
N PHE A 8 -6.13 -11.52 -26.14
CA PHE A 8 -5.35 -11.43 -24.92
C PHE A 8 -5.65 -10.13 -24.14
N ALA A 9 -5.96 -10.27 -22.85
CA ALA A 9 -5.79 -9.17 -21.89
C ALA A 9 -5.30 -9.77 -20.58
N LEU A 10 -3.98 -9.96 -20.54
CA LEU A 10 -3.18 -9.99 -19.33
C LEU A 10 -3.40 -8.66 -18.60
N ALA A 11 -4.30 -8.63 -17.62
CA ALA A 11 -4.35 -7.56 -16.64
C ALA A 11 -3.76 -8.12 -15.35
N LEU A 12 -2.45 -7.98 -15.20
CA LEU A 12 -1.83 -7.93 -13.88
C LEU A 12 -2.43 -6.72 -13.18
N SER A 13 -3.49 -6.96 -12.43
CA SER A 13 -4.11 -6.00 -11.53
C SER A 13 -3.19 -5.77 -10.34
N PHE A 14 -2.01 -5.20 -10.57
CA PHE A 14 -1.33 -4.42 -9.52
C PHE A 14 -2.11 -3.10 -9.42
N ALA A 15 -3.31 -3.18 -8.87
CA ALA A 15 -4.02 -2.02 -8.38
C ALA A 15 -3.33 -1.56 -7.08
N ALA A 16 -2.15 -0.96 -7.24
CA ALA A 16 -1.74 0.13 -6.37
C ALA A 16 -2.66 1.31 -6.68
N CYS A 17 -3.88 1.27 -6.14
CA CYS A 17 -4.83 2.38 -6.02
C CYS A 17 -6.18 1.81 -5.57
N SER A 18 -6.46 1.77 -4.25
CA SER A 18 -7.84 2.03 -3.83
C SER A 18 -7.93 3.52 -3.52
N LYS A 19 -8.38 4.23 -4.54
CA LYS A 19 -9.05 5.51 -4.40
C LYS A 19 -10.40 5.18 -3.76
N ASP A 20 -10.46 5.17 -2.42
CA ASP A 20 -11.71 5.07 -1.68
C ASP A 20 -11.92 6.30 -0.79
N ASP A 21 -13.03 6.96 -1.05
CA ASP A 21 -13.52 8.23 -0.51
C ASP A 21 -13.99 8.12 0.96
N ASP A 22 -13.18 7.61 1.88
CA ASP A 22 -13.58 7.47 3.29
C ASP A 22 -12.42 7.68 4.27
N LYS A 23 -12.28 8.91 4.78
CA LYS A 23 -11.82 9.35 6.13
C LYS A 23 -10.84 8.48 6.98
N ASN A 24 -10.03 7.63 6.39
CA ASN A 24 -9.00 6.87 7.07
C ASN A 24 -7.67 7.28 6.45
N ASN A 25 -6.78 7.88 7.24
CA ASN A 25 -5.42 8.25 6.82
C ASN A 25 -4.52 7.00 6.71
N CYS A 26 -5.00 5.94 6.05
CA CYS A 26 -4.30 4.68 5.89
C CYS A 26 -3.79 4.51 4.47
N GLU A 27 -2.47 4.40 4.33
CA GLU A 27 -1.78 4.06 3.10
C GLU A 27 -1.49 2.56 3.11
N SER A 28 -1.64 1.86 1.97
CA SER A 28 -1.36 0.42 1.93
C SER A 28 -0.76 -0.04 0.62
N CYS A 29 0.01 -1.12 0.68
CA CYS A 29 0.53 -1.83 -0.47
C CYS A 29 0.62 -3.32 -0.23
N THR A 30 0.96 -4.08 -1.28
CA THR A 30 1.18 -5.52 -1.20
C THR A 30 2.63 -5.82 -1.54
N LEU A 31 3.32 -6.49 -0.63
CA LEU A 31 4.71 -6.89 -0.75
C LEU A 31 4.81 -8.41 -0.68
N GLN A 32 5.29 -9.06 -1.74
CA GLN A 32 5.43 -10.53 -1.80
C GLN A 32 4.15 -11.33 -1.42
N GLY A 33 2.97 -10.74 -1.59
CA GLY A 33 1.68 -11.35 -1.22
C GLY A 33 1.17 -10.99 0.18
N GLU A 34 1.94 -10.23 0.96
CA GLU A 34 1.54 -9.70 2.27
C GLU A 34 1.06 -8.25 2.13
N LYS A 35 -0.06 -7.92 2.77
CA LYS A 35 -0.56 -6.54 2.82
C LYS A 35 0.22 -5.79 3.90
N ILE A 36 0.85 -4.69 3.50
CA ILE A 36 1.43 -3.68 4.39
C ILE A 36 0.47 -2.49 4.38
N GLU A 37 0.08 -2.01 5.55
CA GLU A 37 -0.82 -0.88 5.72
C GLU A 37 -0.27 0.02 6.83
N ILE A 38 -0.21 1.33 6.60
CA ILE A 38 0.23 2.32 7.58
C ILE A 38 -0.90 3.33 7.76
N CYS A 39 -1.42 3.43 8.98
CA CYS A 39 -2.50 4.32 9.37
C CYS A 39 -2.00 5.44 10.26
N ASP A 40 -2.31 6.69 9.92
CA ASP A 40 -2.15 7.84 10.82
C ASP A 40 -3.32 7.92 11.79
N ASN A 41 -3.00 7.95 13.08
CA ASN A 41 -3.96 7.98 14.18
C ASN A 41 -4.47 9.42 14.47
N GLY A 42 -3.89 10.43 13.84
CA GLY A 42 -4.27 11.85 13.98
C GLY A 42 -3.75 12.53 15.24
N ASP A 43 -2.83 11.89 15.97
CA ASP A 43 -2.20 12.36 17.20
C ASP A 43 -0.66 12.48 17.07
N GLY A 44 -0.13 12.36 15.85
CA GLY A 44 1.32 12.31 15.58
C GLY A 44 1.91 10.90 15.68
N THR A 45 1.06 9.88 15.81
CA THR A 45 1.46 8.47 15.77
C THR A 45 0.86 7.74 14.58
N TYR A 46 1.54 6.69 14.17
CA TYR A 46 1.22 5.88 13.01
C TYR A 46 1.27 4.40 13.37
N THR A 47 0.37 3.61 12.78
CA THR A 47 0.28 2.17 12.99
C THR A 47 0.58 1.44 11.70
N LEU A 48 1.66 0.67 11.63
CA LEU A 48 1.97 -0.25 10.54
C LEU A 48 1.39 -1.63 10.85
N ASN A 49 0.61 -2.16 9.93
CA ASN A 49 0.10 -3.52 9.93
C ASN A 49 0.76 -4.28 8.77
N ALA A 50 1.48 -5.36 9.07
CA ALA A 50 2.09 -6.23 8.07
C ALA A 50 1.93 -7.69 8.50
N GLY A 51 1.35 -8.54 7.64
CA GLY A 51 1.29 -9.99 7.88
C GLY A 51 0.52 -10.42 9.14
N GLY A 52 -0.29 -9.55 9.73
CA GLY A 52 -1.02 -9.80 10.98
C GLY A 52 -0.28 -9.34 12.24
N GLU A 53 0.90 -8.74 12.10
CA GLU A 53 1.57 -7.99 13.16
C GLU A 53 1.34 -6.49 12.98
N SER A 54 1.23 -5.78 14.10
CA SER A 54 1.00 -4.34 14.14
C SER A 54 2.06 -3.66 15.00
N GLU A 55 2.67 -2.61 14.48
CA GLU A 55 3.66 -1.80 15.18
C GLU A 55 3.23 -0.34 15.14
N THR A 56 3.40 0.38 16.25
CA THR A 56 3.08 1.81 16.35
C THR A 56 4.37 2.60 16.53
N PHE A 57 4.50 3.67 15.77
CA PHE A 57 5.65 4.57 15.78
C PHE A 57 5.19 6.02 15.69
N THR A 58 6.08 6.94 16.03
CA THR A 58 5.82 8.39 16.04
C THR A 58 6.29 9.05 14.75
N GLU A 59 5.90 10.29 14.54
CA GLU A 59 6.42 11.13 13.44
C GLU A 59 7.95 11.35 13.52
N GLU A 60 8.52 11.35 14.73
CA GLU A 60 9.97 11.41 14.93
C GLU A 60 10.66 10.13 14.42
N ASP A 61 10.02 8.97 14.59
CA ASP A 61 10.55 7.68 14.09
C ASP A 61 10.51 7.58 12.55
N LEU A 62 9.64 8.36 11.91
CA LEU A 62 9.56 8.46 10.44
C LEU A 62 10.65 9.34 9.83
N ASP A 63 11.52 9.96 10.63
CA ASP A 63 12.58 10.87 10.17
C ASP A 63 12.02 12.02 9.29
N GLY A 64 10.79 12.46 9.60
CA GLY A 64 10.06 13.50 8.87
C GLY A 64 9.42 13.05 7.55
N LEU A 65 9.38 11.75 7.26
CA LEU A 65 8.65 11.20 6.12
C LEU A 65 7.13 11.19 6.39
N THR A 66 6.34 11.47 5.35
CA THR A 66 4.89 11.24 5.43
C THR A 66 4.57 9.74 5.41
N PRO A 67 3.41 9.30 5.96
CA PRO A 67 2.96 7.90 5.91
C PRO A 67 2.99 7.31 4.52
N LYS A 68 2.62 8.13 3.52
CA LYS A 68 2.66 7.75 2.12
C LYS A 68 4.09 7.52 1.63
N GLN A 69 5.02 8.42 1.93
CA GLN A 69 6.43 8.25 1.54
C GLN A 69 7.06 7.02 2.20
N PHE A 70 6.73 6.77 3.47
CA PHE A 70 7.23 5.62 4.20
C PHE A 70 6.66 4.31 3.63
N THR A 71 5.36 4.27 3.37
CA THR A 71 4.71 3.14 2.68
C THR A 71 5.36 2.93 1.30
N ASP A 72 5.42 3.95 0.45
CA ASP A 72 6.00 3.88 -0.89
C ASP A 72 7.46 3.35 -0.86
N ALA A 73 8.26 3.77 0.13
CA ALA A 73 9.64 3.31 0.30
C ALA A 73 9.70 1.82 0.68
N LEU A 74 8.87 1.36 1.62
CA LEU A 74 8.78 -0.06 2.00
C LEU A 74 8.37 -0.93 0.80
N CYS A 75 7.39 -0.50 0.04
CA CYS A 75 6.92 -1.23 -1.13
C CYS A 75 7.97 -1.24 -2.25
N ALA A 76 8.68 -0.12 -2.45
CA ALA A 76 9.77 -0.04 -3.42
C ALA A 76 10.95 -0.96 -3.04
N LEU A 77 11.27 -1.06 -1.76
CA LEU A 77 12.34 -1.93 -1.26
C LEU A 77 12.02 -3.41 -1.47
N GLY A 78 10.80 -3.87 -1.19
CA GLY A 78 10.46 -5.28 -1.41
C GLY A 78 10.06 -5.62 -2.85
N ALA A 79 9.91 -4.64 -3.75
CA ALA A 79 9.75 -4.88 -5.19
C ALA A 79 11.08 -5.14 -5.91
N LEU A 80 12.23 -4.95 -5.23
CA LEU A 80 13.57 -5.17 -5.77
C LEU A 80 14.14 -6.58 -5.50
N ASN A 81 13.38 -7.45 -4.82
CA ASN A 81 13.76 -8.84 -4.54
C ASN A 81 13.06 -9.83 -5.47
#